data_AF-A0A521XSE6-F1
#
_entry.id   AF-A0A521XSE6-F1
#
_cell.length_a   1.000
_cell.length_b   1.000
_cell.length_c   1.000
_cell.angle_alpha   90.00
_cell.angle_beta   90.00
_cell.angle_gamma   90.00
#
_symmetry.space_group_name_H-M   'P 1'
#
loop_
_entity.id
_entity.type
_entity.pdbx_description
1 polymer ?
#
loop_
_entity_poly.entity_id
_entity_poly.type
_entity_poly.pdbx_seq_one_letter_code
_entity_poly.pdbx_strand_id
1 'polypeptide(L)'
;MLSFILEKYLNLPIVMGLGAVFMIGMYLLFKKTPSPPPPMVNAIRKSKPLTITSQDFSAIAGDDVVATQLDLARAYIETGRKLLAKKILEHVVEQGTDVQQNEARTLLGLI
;
A
#
# COMPACT_ATOMS: atom_id res chain seq x y z
N MET A 1 61.88 -13.21 45.49
CA MET A 1 60.60 -12.50 45.76
C MET A 1 60.39 -11.24 44.90
N LEU A 2 61.41 -10.67 44.24
CA LEU A 2 61.22 -9.50 43.36
C LEU A 2 60.81 -9.85 41.91
N SER A 3 61.05 -11.08 41.45
CA SER A 3 60.73 -11.54 40.09
C SER A 3 59.24 -11.79 39.82
N PHE A 4 58.42 -11.93 40.87
CA PHE A 4 56.99 -12.21 40.74
C PHE A 4 56.14 -10.95 40.49
N ILE A 5 56.67 -9.78 40.83
CA ILE A 5 55.94 -8.49 40.73
C ILE A 5 56.17 -7.84 39.35
N LEU A 6 57.31 -8.09 38.70
CA LEU A 6 57.61 -7.53 37.37
C LEU A 6 56.79 -8.17 36.25
N GLU A 7 56.52 -9.48 36.30
CA GLU A 7 55.73 -10.15 35.25
C GLU A 7 54.25 -9.71 35.23
N LYS A 8 53.69 -9.36 36.39
CA LYS A 8 52.29 -8.94 36.49
C LYS A 8 52.05 -7.54 35.92
N TYR A 9 53.08 -6.70 35.88
CA TYR A 9 52.99 -5.34 35.35
C TYR A 9 53.33 -5.24 33.85
N LEU A 10 53.93 -6.28 33.26
CA LEU A 10 54.28 -6.31 31.84
C LEU A 10 53.05 -6.53 30.91
N ASN A 11 51.92 -7.03 31.45
CA ASN A 11 50.66 -7.19 30.71
C ASN A 11 49.57 -6.16 31.09
N LEU A 12 49.93 -5.08 31.79
CA LEU A 12 48.93 -4.21 32.44
C LEU A 12 48.37 -3.03 31.62
N PRO A 13 48.66 -2.82 30.31
CA PRO A 13 47.83 -1.86 29.57
C PRO A 13 47.38 -2.27 28.15
N ILE A 14 47.31 -3.56 27.81
CA ILE A 14 46.77 -3.95 26.47
C ILE A 14 45.23 -4.05 26.47
N VAL A 15 44.60 -4.30 27.62
CA VAL A 15 43.14 -4.53 27.69
C VAL A 15 42.31 -3.24 27.69
N MET A 16 42.90 -2.07 28.02
CA MET A 16 42.13 -0.82 28.14
C MET A 16 41.98 -0.02 26.83
N GLY A 17 42.75 -0.34 25.77
CA GLY A 17 42.66 0.36 24.47
C GLY A 17 41.65 -0.24 23.49
N LEU A 18 41.42 -1.55 23.56
CA LEU A 18 40.50 -2.24 22.64
C LEU A 18 39.02 -1.97 22.95
N GLY A 19 38.68 -1.73 24.22
CA GLY A 19 37.32 -1.44 24.63
C GLY A 19 36.77 -0.13 24.06
N ALA A 20 37.60 0.91 23.94
CA ALA A 20 37.16 2.22 23.44
C ALA A 20 36.83 2.17 21.93
N VAL A 21 37.67 1.50 21.13
CA VAL A 21 37.43 1.30 19.69
C VAL A 21 36.21 0.39 19.47
N PHE A 22 36.03 -0.64 20.30
CA PHE A 22 34.85 -1.49 20.27
C PHE A 22 33.57 -0.73 20.66
N MET A 23 33.62 0.13 21.68
CA MET A 23 32.49 0.98 22.08
C MET A 23 32.11 1.99 21.00
N ILE A 24 33.10 2.63 20.36
CA ILE A 24 32.87 3.54 19.23
C ILE A 24 32.34 2.79 18.01
N GLY A 25 32.89 1.62 17.69
CA GLY A 25 32.41 0.76 16.60
C GLY A 25 30.98 0.26 16.84
N MET A 26 30.67 -0.18 18.06
CA MET A 26 29.33 -0.62 18.45
C MET A 26 28.34 0.54 18.50
N TYR A 27 28.77 1.72 18.95
CA TYR A 27 27.95 2.94 18.94
C TYR A 27 27.60 3.39 17.52
N LEU A 28 28.52 3.24 16.55
CA LEU A 28 28.25 3.51 15.14
C LEU A 28 27.32 2.44 14.50
N LEU A 29 27.38 1.20 14.98
CA LEU A 29 26.47 0.12 14.55
C LEU A 29 25.04 0.32 15.08
N PHE A 30 24.87 0.84 16.30
CA PHE A 30 23.55 1.04 16.91
C PHE A 30 22.76 2.24 16.34
N LYS A 31 23.41 3.22 15.71
CA LYS A 31 22.73 4.42 15.18
C LYS A 31 21.88 4.16 13.93
N LYS A 32 21.94 2.95 13.35
CA LYS A 32 21.33 2.62 12.06
C LYS A 32 20.40 1.41 12.13
N THR A 33 19.55 1.32 13.15
CA THR A 33 18.41 0.42 13.10
C THR A 33 17.36 1.03 12.15
N PRO A 34 17.15 0.47 10.93
CA PRO A 34 15.95 0.83 10.18
C PRO A 34 14.78 0.38 11.03
N SER A 35 13.90 1.31 11.42
CA SER A 35 12.62 0.99 12.03
C SER A 35 11.97 -0.12 11.19
N PRO A 36 11.56 -1.26 11.77
CA PRO A 36 10.83 -2.26 11.02
C PRO A 36 9.68 -1.52 10.33
N PRO A 37 9.47 -1.74 9.02
CA PRO A 37 8.39 -1.07 8.32
C PRO A 37 7.13 -1.26 9.16
N PRO A 38 6.39 -0.18 9.46
CA PRO A 38 5.16 -0.31 10.23
C PRO A 38 4.33 -1.42 9.58
N PRO A 39 3.64 -2.27 10.36
CA PRO A 39 2.78 -3.29 9.78
C PRO A 39 1.93 -2.62 8.70
N MET A 40 1.98 -3.14 7.47
CA MET A 40 1.26 -2.61 6.30
C MET A 40 -0.27 -2.53 6.51
N VAL A 41 -0.76 -2.94 7.68
CA VAL A 41 -2.09 -2.67 8.24
C VAL A 41 -2.51 -1.18 8.08
N ASN A 42 -1.58 -0.23 8.11
CA ASN A 42 -1.91 1.19 7.89
C ASN A 42 -2.07 1.61 6.42
N ALA A 43 -1.63 0.79 5.45
CA ALA A 43 -1.84 1.08 4.02
C ALA A 43 -3.30 0.82 3.60
N ILE A 44 -3.96 -0.17 4.21
CA ILE A 44 -5.39 -0.42 4.01
C ILE A 44 -6.24 0.66 4.70
N ARG A 45 -5.75 1.21 5.82
CA ARG A 45 -6.50 2.20 6.60
C ARG A 45 -6.60 3.59 5.94
N LYS A 46 -5.79 3.85 4.91
CA LYS A 46 -5.86 5.07 4.08
C LYS A 46 -6.49 4.82 2.71
N SER A 47 -7.08 3.65 2.45
CA SER A 47 -7.90 3.49 1.26
C SER A 47 -9.21 4.22 1.51
N LYS A 48 -9.44 5.30 0.76
CA LYS A 48 -10.78 5.86 0.52
C LYS A 48 -11.73 4.67 0.27
N PRO A 49 -12.94 4.62 0.85
CA PRO A 49 -13.91 3.57 0.53
C PRO A 49 -13.91 3.38 -0.99
N LEU A 50 -13.76 2.14 -1.48
CA LEU A 50 -13.61 1.85 -2.92
C LEU A 50 -14.72 2.56 -3.70
N THR A 51 -14.40 3.74 -4.19
CA THR A 51 -15.28 4.62 -4.93
C THR A 51 -14.62 4.69 -6.28
N ILE A 52 -15.00 3.77 -7.16
CA ILE A 52 -14.47 3.78 -8.51
C ILE A 52 -15.09 4.98 -9.22
N THR A 53 -14.23 5.86 -9.71
CA THR A 53 -14.61 7.11 -10.37
C THR A 53 -14.48 6.97 -11.89
N SER A 54 -15.15 7.87 -12.64
CA SER A 54 -14.99 7.98 -14.09
C SER A 54 -13.53 8.08 -14.54
N GLN A 55 -12.68 8.74 -13.75
CA GLN A 55 -11.23 8.85 -14.01
C GLN A 55 -10.51 7.51 -13.90
N ASP A 56 -10.87 6.68 -12.93
CA ASP A 56 -10.30 5.33 -12.79
C ASP A 56 -10.66 4.46 -14.00
N PHE A 57 -11.88 4.59 -14.52
CA PHE A 57 -12.27 3.87 -15.74
C PHE A 57 -11.53 4.37 -16.98
N SER A 58 -11.34 5.69 -17.12
CA SER A 58 -10.58 6.25 -18.25
C SER A 58 -9.13 5.79 -18.25
N ALA A 59 -8.51 5.62 -17.08
CA ALA A 59 -7.16 5.08 -16.96
C ALA A 59 -7.06 3.59 -17.39
N ILE A 60 -8.14 2.82 -17.28
CA ILE A 60 -8.17 1.38 -17.58
C ILE A 60 -8.67 1.10 -19.01
N ALA A 61 -9.66 1.85 -19.48
CA ALA A 61 -10.43 1.54 -20.69
C ALA A 61 -10.03 2.35 -21.93
N GLY A 62 -9.20 3.39 -21.78
CA GLY A 62 -8.86 4.29 -22.88
C GLY A 62 -10.12 5.03 -23.38
N ASP A 63 -10.45 4.86 -24.65
CA ASP A 63 -11.59 5.55 -25.28
C ASP A 63 -12.96 4.92 -24.94
N ASP A 64 -13.01 3.63 -24.56
CA ASP A 64 -14.28 2.93 -24.31
C ASP A 64 -14.60 2.79 -22.81
N VAL A 65 -14.56 3.94 -22.14
CA VAL A 65 -14.85 4.06 -20.70
C VAL A 65 -16.25 3.57 -20.36
N VAL A 66 -17.22 3.86 -21.23
CA VAL A 66 -18.63 3.57 -21.01
C VAL A 66 -18.93 2.07 -21.10
N ALA A 67 -18.32 1.33 -22.04
CA ALA A 67 -18.50 -0.11 -22.10
C ALA A 67 -17.99 -0.80 -20.82
N THR A 68 -16.82 -0.38 -20.33
CA THR A 68 -16.27 -0.91 -19.08
C THR A 68 -17.18 -0.62 -17.88
N GLN A 69 -17.84 0.53 -17.87
CA GLN A 69 -18.83 0.87 -16.83
C GLN A 69 -20.08 -0.01 -16.91
N LEU A 70 -20.58 -0.32 -18.11
CA LEU A 70 -21.69 -1.27 -18.28
C LEU A 70 -21.35 -2.66 -17.74
N ASP A 71 -20.15 -3.16 -18.04
CA ASP A 71 -19.69 -4.46 -17.54
C ASP A 71 -19.59 -4.49 -16.01
N LEU A 72 -19.06 -3.42 -15.40
CA LEU A 72 -19.04 -3.31 -13.94
C LEU A 72 -20.44 -3.22 -13.34
N ALA A 73 -21.35 -2.47 -13.98
CA ALA A 73 -22.72 -2.36 -13.51
C ALA A 73 -23.43 -3.73 -13.51
N ARG A 74 -23.27 -4.54 -14.56
CA ARG A 74 -23.78 -5.92 -14.62
C ARG A 74 -23.25 -6.76 -13.45
N ALA A 75 -21.95 -6.73 -13.21
CA ALA A 75 -21.35 -7.45 -12.07
C ALA A 75 -21.91 -6.97 -10.70
N TYR A 76 -22.19 -5.68 -10.55
CA TYR A 76 -22.85 -5.18 -9.34
C TYR A 76 -24.30 -5.63 -9.21
N ILE A 77 -25.05 -5.76 -10.31
CA ILE A 77 -26.39 -6.35 -10.28
C ILE A 77 -26.31 -7.81 -9.82
N GLU A 78 -25.43 -8.59 -10.43
CA GLU A 78 -25.22 -10.02 -10.14
C GLU A 78 -24.85 -10.27 -8.67
N THR A 79 -24.03 -9.38 -8.10
CA THR A 79 -23.61 -9.45 -6.68
C THR A 79 -24.59 -8.81 -5.71
N GLY A 80 -25.76 -8.36 -6.17
CA GLY A 80 -26.81 -7.75 -5.35
C GLY A 80 -26.53 -6.30 -4.91
N ARG A 81 -25.47 -5.67 -5.42
CA ARG A 81 -25.05 -4.29 -5.12
C ARG A 81 -25.82 -3.28 -5.98
N LYS A 82 -27.15 -3.39 -6.01
CA LYS A 82 -28.05 -2.63 -6.90
C LYS A 82 -27.90 -1.11 -6.82
N LEU A 83 -27.66 -0.55 -5.62
CA LEU A 83 -27.45 0.90 -5.45
C LEU A 83 -26.20 1.42 -6.18
N LEU A 84 -25.12 0.63 -6.15
CA LEU A 84 -23.89 0.99 -6.86
C LEU A 84 -24.06 0.80 -8.37
N ALA A 85 -24.72 -0.28 -8.79
CA ALA A 85 -25.07 -0.50 -10.20
C ALA A 85 -25.92 0.67 -10.74
N LYS A 86 -26.97 1.08 -10.03
CA LYS A 86 -27.84 2.18 -10.42
C LYS A 86 -27.07 3.46 -10.72
N LYS A 87 -26.16 3.86 -9.82
CA LYS A 87 -25.35 5.07 -9.98
C LYS A 87 -24.47 5.03 -11.23
N ILE A 88 -23.91 3.86 -11.55
CA ILE A 88 -23.10 3.69 -12.77
C ILE A 88 -24.00 3.74 -14.01
N LEU A 89 -25.16 3.06 -13.98
CA LEU A 89 -26.10 3.06 -15.10
C LEU A 89 -26.68 4.45 -15.39
N GLU A 90 -26.96 5.26 -14.38
CA GLU A 90 -27.36 6.67 -14.56
C GLU A 90 -26.30 7.47 -15.32
N HIS A 91 -25.02 7.26 -14.99
CA HIS A 91 -23.93 7.90 -15.72
C HIS A 91 -23.81 7.40 -17.16
N VAL A 92 -23.98 6.10 -17.41
CA VAL A 92 -23.99 5.52 -18.77
C VAL A 92 -25.16 6.08 -19.59
N VAL A 93 -26.33 6.29 -18.99
CA VAL A 93 -27.48 6.91 -19.66
C VAL A 93 -27.18 8.35 -20.13
N GLU A 94 -26.32 9.07 -19.42
CA GLU A 94 -25.95 10.44 -19.76
C GLU A 94 -24.79 10.53 -20.76
N GLN A 95 -23.80 9.64 -20.67
CA GLN A 95 -22.52 9.76 -21.38
C GLN A 95 -22.33 8.73 -22.50
N GLY A 96 -23.15 7.68 -22.55
CA GLY A 96 -23.01 6.59 -23.52
C GLY A 96 -23.54 6.92 -24.91
N THR A 97 -23.18 6.07 -25.87
CA THR A 97 -23.81 6.03 -27.20
C THR A 97 -25.26 5.58 -27.11
N ASP A 98 -26.07 5.81 -28.16
CA ASP A 98 -27.49 5.43 -28.17
C ASP A 98 -27.73 3.96 -27.79
N VAL A 99 -26.84 3.06 -28.26
CA VAL A 99 -26.89 1.63 -27.93
C VAL A 99 -26.62 1.40 -26.44
N GLN A 100 -25.56 1.99 -25.90
CA GLN A 100 -25.18 1.86 -24.49
C GLN A 100 -26.23 2.48 -23.55
N GLN A 101 -26.83 3.60 -23.95
CA GLN A 101 -27.91 4.25 -23.21
C GLN A 101 -29.15 3.36 -23.16
N ASN A 102 -29.56 2.77 -24.29
CA ASN A 102 -30.72 1.89 -24.34
C ASN A 102 -30.50 0.62 -23.49
N GLU A 103 -29.29 0.08 -23.53
CA GLU A 103 -28.90 -1.02 -22.66
C GLU A 103 -28.94 -0.63 -21.18
N ALA A 104 -28.40 0.52 -20.81
CA ALA A 104 -28.43 0.99 -19.43
C ALA A 104 -29.86 1.21 -18.92
N ARG A 105 -30.76 1.75 -19.75
CA ARG A 105 -32.20 1.86 -19.41
C ARG A 105 -32.85 0.50 -19.18
N THR A 106 -32.48 -0.50 -19.97
CA THR A 106 -32.96 -1.88 -19.81
C THR A 106 -32.50 -2.45 -18.47
N LEU A 107 -31.21 -2.32 -18.14
CA LEU A 107 -30.65 -2.78 -16.87
C LEU A 107 -31.24 -2.05 -15.66
N LEU A 108 -31.51 -0.74 -15.77
CA LEU A 108 -32.18 0.05 -14.73
C LEU A 108 -33.59 -0.49 -14.43
N GLY A 109 -34.29 -1.05 -15.43
CA GLY A 109 -35.59 -1.69 -15.23
C GLY A 109 -35.54 -3.02 -14.46
N LEU A 110 -34.36 -3.64 -14.34
CA LEU A 110 -34.18 -4.92 -13.63
C LEU A 110 -33.90 -4.76 -12.13
N ILE A 111 -33.49 -3.58 -11.69
CA ILE A 111 -33.00 -3.35 -10.32
C ILE A 111 -34.04 -2.74 -9.38
#